data_AF-A0A7S3KTF6-F1
#
_entry.id   AF-A0A7S3KTF6-F1
#
_cell.length_a   1.000
_cell.length_b   1.000
_cell.length_c   1.000
_cell.angle_alpha   90.00
_cell.angle_beta   90.00
_cell.angle_gamma   90.00
#
_symmetry.space_group_name_H-M   'P 1'
#
loop_
_entity.id
_entity.type
_entity.pdbx_description
1 polymer ?
#
loop_
_entity_poly.entity_id
_entity_poly.type
_entity_poly.pdbx_seq_one_letter_code
_entity_poly.pdbx_strand_id
1 'polypeptide(L)'
;VPPTRSNDPLLQMVSNSMIPAHHVAIGNFKEALSLLKKQIGLINPKPLRSIFAFIHTNSKICLPSMPKFPSIDSFLRTADGCSPVGIINLEFLKNIYKEGFAETTKGNFKDALLSFQKCIQYAVLSVASTSEEEREIKKLISSC
;
A
#
# COMPACT_ATOMS: atom_id res chain seq x y z
N VAL A 1 27.63 23.02 -19.36
CA VAL A 1 27.31 22.50 -18.01
C VAL A 1 26.19 21.48 -18.18
N PRO A 2 26.32 20.24 -17.70
CA PRO A 2 25.24 19.25 -17.81
C PRO A 2 23.98 19.75 -17.06
N PRO A 3 22.77 19.43 -17.55
CA PRO A 3 21.54 19.88 -16.90
C PRO A 3 21.36 19.19 -15.54
N THR A 4 20.95 19.97 -14.54
CA THR A 4 20.60 19.46 -13.21
C THR A 4 19.27 18.72 -13.28
N ARG A 5 19.15 17.57 -12.60
CA ARG A 5 17.90 16.81 -12.50
C ARG A 5 16.81 17.68 -11.86
N SER A 6 15.66 17.80 -12.52
CA SER A 6 14.48 18.47 -11.98
C SER A 6 13.86 17.68 -10.83
N ASN A 7 13.27 18.38 -9.86
CA ASN A 7 12.51 17.73 -8.79
C ASN A 7 11.21 17.16 -9.35
N ASP A 8 10.98 15.86 -9.17
CA ASP A 8 9.76 15.19 -9.59
C ASP A 8 8.60 15.61 -8.66
N PRO A 9 7.46 16.11 -9.18
CA PRO A 9 6.36 16.63 -8.34
C PRO A 9 5.75 15.57 -7.41
N LEU A 10 5.81 14.30 -7.82
CA LEU A 10 5.36 13.15 -7.03
C LEU A 10 6.20 12.99 -5.75
N LEU A 11 7.53 13.12 -5.86
CA LEU A 11 8.44 13.01 -4.71
C LEU A 11 8.19 14.15 -3.72
N GLN A 12 7.91 15.35 -4.22
CA GLN A 12 7.57 16.50 -3.37
C GLN A 12 6.25 16.28 -2.62
N MET A 13 5.22 15.78 -3.31
CA MET A 13 3.92 15.48 -2.69
C MET A 13 4.06 14.42 -1.59
N VAL A 14 4.80 13.34 -1.85
CA VAL A 14 4.96 12.27 -0.85
C VAL A 14 5.81 12.69 0.33
N SER A 15 6.82 13.53 0.13
CA SER A 15 7.57 14.13 1.25
C SER A 15 6.66 14.95 2.17
N ASN A 16 5.61 15.56 1.64
CA ASN A 16 4.61 16.31 2.40
C ASN A 16 3.45 15.44 2.94
N SER A 17 3.34 14.18 2.48
CA SER A 17 2.21 13.31 2.80
C SER A 17 2.45 12.51 4.08
N MET A 18 1.45 12.52 4.97
CA MET A 18 1.45 11.74 6.22
C MET A 18 0.83 10.33 6.07
N ILE A 19 0.64 9.87 4.84
CA ILE A 19 0.01 8.58 4.52
C ILE A 19 1.11 7.53 4.26
N PRO A 20 1.24 6.49 5.09
CA PRO A 20 2.29 5.47 4.93
C PRO A 20 2.26 4.78 3.57
N ALA A 21 1.07 4.52 3.02
CA ALA A 21 0.90 3.87 1.72
C ALA A 21 1.59 4.63 0.57
N HIS A 22 1.57 5.96 0.59
CA HIS A 22 2.23 6.80 -0.42
C HIS A 22 3.75 6.65 -0.38
N HIS A 23 4.33 6.59 0.82
CA HIS A 23 5.77 6.35 1.00
C HIS A 23 6.18 4.95 0.54
N VAL A 24 5.34 3.94 0.80
CA VAL A 24 5.58 2.56 0.35
C VAL A 24 5.54 2.46 -1.18
N ALA A 25 4.59 3.14 -1.84
CA ALA A 25 4.46 3.13 -3.30
C ALA A 25 5.76 3.57 -4.01
N ILE A 26 6.42 4.61 -3.49
CA ILE A 26 7.68 5.16 -4.02
C ILE A 26 8.90 4.33 -3.59
N GLY A 27 8.77 3.52 -2.54
CA GLY A 27 9.87 2.74 -1.96
C GLY A 27 10.60 3.43 -0.81
N ASN A 28 10.05 4.52 -0.25
CA ASN A 28 10.57 5.14 0.98
C ASN A 28 10.10 4.36 2.23
N PHE A 29 10.60 3.14 2.39
CA PHE A 29 10.17 2.25 3.47
C PHE A 29 10.56 2.77 4.86
N LYS A 30 11.65 3.52 4.98
CA LYS A 30 12.11 4.05 6.26
C LYS A 30 11.12 5.07 6.83
N GLU A 31 10.68 6.01 6.01
CA GLU A 31 9.67 7.01 6.43
C GLU A 31 8.31 6.35 6.65
N ALA A 32 7.89 5.44 5.78
CA ALA A 32 6.66 4.68 5.98
C ALA A 32 6.63 3.96 7.34
N LEU A 33 7.72 3.28 7.72
CA LEU A 33 7.83 2.62 9.02
C LEU A 33 7.84 3.62 10.19
N SER A 34 8.49 4.77 10.02
CA SER A 34 8.46 5.82 11.04
C SER A 34 7.05 6.39 11.24
N LEU A 35 6.27 6.53 10.17
CA LEU A 35 4.88 6.99 10.24
C LEU A 35 4.00 5.94 10.92
N LEU A 36 4.12 4.67 10.53
CA LEU A 36 3.40 3.57 11.17
C LEU A 36 3.73 3.43 12.66
N LYS A 37 4.99 3.61 13.04
CA LYS A 37 5.38 3.62 14.46
C LYS A 37 4.70 4.74 15.24
N LYS A 38 4.54 5.93 14.64
CA LYS A 38 3.88 7.08 15.28
C LYS A 38 2.34 6.94 15.32
N GLN A 39 1.74 6.39 14.27
CA GLN A 39 0.28 6.32 14.13
C GLN A 39 -0.34 5.12 14.86
N ILE A 40 0.25 3.93 14.72
CA ILE A 40 -0.31 2.67 15.25
C ILE A 40 0.60 1.99 16.28
N GLY A 41 1.75 2.59 16.62
CA GLY A 41 2.68 2.01 17.59
C GLY A 41 3.39 0.75 17.07
N LEU A 42 3.62 0.62 15.77
CA LEU A 42 4.25 -0.57 15.18
C LEU A 42 5.67 -0.81 15.75
N ILE A 43 5.88 -1.94 16.43
CA ILE A 43 7.18 -2.35 16.99
C ILE A 43 7.91 -3.30 16.05
N ASN A 44 7.20 -4.28 15.47
CA ASN A 44 7.80 -5.32 14.64
C ASN A 44 7.37 -5.19 13.17
N PRO A 45 8.27 -4.76 12.26
CA PRO A 45 7.95 -4.59 10.85
C PRO A 45 8.09 -5.87 10.01
N LYS A 46 8.55 -6.99 10.58
CA LYS A 46 8.78 -8.25 9.84
C LYS A 46 7.58 -8.72 9.00
N PRO A 47 6.33 -8.77 9.52
CA PRO A 47 5.21 -9.30 8.74
C PRO A 47 4.79 -8.39 7.57
N LEU A 48 5.09 -7.10 7.63
CA LEU A 48 4.70 -6.14 6.59
C LEU A 48 5.59 -6.16 5.35
N ARG A 49 6.75 -6.83 5.40
CA ARG A 49 7.74 -6.83 4.31
C ARG A 49 7.16 -7.31 2.98
N SER A 50 6.39 -8.40 3.01
CA SER A 50 5.79 -8.97 1.80
C SER A 50 4.78 -8.01 1.16
N ILE A 51 4.01 -7.31 2.00
CA ILE A 51 3.00 -6.36 1.54
C ILE A 51 3.66 -5.10 1.00
N PHE A 52 4.72 -4.62 1.65
CA PHE A 52 5.49 -3.46 1.16
C PHE A 52 6.09 -3.73 -0.20
N ALA A 53 6.69 -4.91 -0.39
CA ALA A 53 7.21 -5.34 -1.69
C ALA A 53 6.10 -5.45 -2.73
N PHE A 54 4.95 -6.02 -2.35
CA PHE A 54 3.78 -6.12 -3.22
C PHE A 54 3.29 -4.75 -3.69
N ILE A 55 3.08 -3.80 -2.77
CA ILE A 55 2.61 -2.45 -3.10
C ILE A 55 3.64 -1.75 -4.01
N HIS A 56 4.92 -1.74 -3.62
CA HIS A 56 5.95 -1.04 -4.40
C HIS A 56 6.08 -1.59 -5.83
N THR A 57 6.03 -2.90 -5.99
CA THR A 57 6.13 -3.54 -7.32
C THR A 57 4.92 -3.20 -8.18
N ASN A 58 3.71 -3.23 -7.62
CA ASN A 58 2.49 -2.90 -8.35
C ASN A 58 2.32 -1.39 -8.62
N SER A 59 3.05 -0.52 -7.90
CA SER A 59 3.03 0.93 -8.15
C SER A 59 3.93 1.33 -9.31
N LYS A 60 4.87 0.48 -9.73
CA LYS A 60 5.89 0.79 -10.72
C LYS A 60 5.45 0.34 -12.11
N ILE A 61 5.62 1.20 -13.10
CA ILE A 61 5.41 0.92 -14.52
C ILE A 61 6.74 1.05 -15.24
N CYS A 62 7.04 0.07 -16.10
CA CYS A 62 8.19 0.11 -16.98
C CYS A 62 7.72 0.30 -18.42
N LEU A 63 8.08 1.42 -19.05
CA LEU A 63 7.78 1.70 -20.45
C LEU A 63 9.00 1.36 -21.32
N PRO A 64 8.84 0.53 -22.37
CA PRO A 64 9.95 0.25 -23.27
C PRO A 64 10.33 1.53 -24.02
N SER A 65 11.63 1.81 -24.07
CA SER A 65 12.17 2.90 -24.87
C SER A 65 12.61 2.38 -26.24
N MET A 66 13.47 3.14 -26.91
CA MET A 66 14.12 2.77 -28.17
C MET A 66 14.91 1.44 -28.01
N PRO A 67 14.96 0.56 -29.03
CA PRO A 67 15.78 -0.64 -28.99
C PRO A 67 17.24 -0.29 -28.63
N LYS A 68 17.82 -1.02 -27.67
CA LYS A 68 19.15 -0.83 -27.04
C LYS A 68 19.25 0.26 -25.97
N PHE A 69 18.17 0.98 -25.65
CA PHE A 69 18.12 1.91 -24.52
C PHE A 69 17.42 1.27 -23.31
N PRO A 70 17.77 1.68 -22.08
CA PRO A 70 17.08 1.21 -20.89
C PRO A 70 15.62 1.63 -20.90
N SER A 71 14.76 0.80 -20.32
CA SER A 71 13.35 1.11 -20.10
C SER A 71 13.18 2.33 -19.20
N ILE A 72 12.12 3.09 -19.44
CA ILE A 72 11.77 4.26 -18.63
C ILE A 72 10.87 3.77 -17.49
N ASP A 73 11.37 3.90 -16.27
CA ASP A 73 10.62 3.57 -15.07
C ASP A 73 9.80 4.78 -14.62
N SER A 74 8.54 4.55 -14.31
CA SER A 74 7.62 5.56 -13.79
C SER A 74 6.72 4.95 -12.71
N PHE A 75 6.06 5.80 -11.92
CA PHE A 75 5.10 5.36 -10.91
C PHE A 75 3.68 5.70 -11.34
N LEU A 76 2.73 4.83 -10.99
CA LEU A 76 1.30 5.09 -11.14
C LEU A 76 0.88 6.30 -10.32
N ARG A 77 0.13 7.20 -10.96
CA ARG A 77 -0.39 8.43 -10.37
C ARG A 77 -1.91 8.45 -10.46
N THR A 78 -2.56 9.05 -9.48
CA THR A 78 -4.01 9.34 -9.51
C THR A 78 -4.31 10.32 -10.65
N ALA A 79 -5.59 10.43 -11.04
CA ALA A 79 -6.03 11.33 -12.12
C ALA A 79 -5.57 12.79 -11.93
N ASP A 80 -5.42 13.23 -10.68
CA ASP A 80 -4.93 14.56 -10.31
C ASP A 80 -3.42 14.74 -10.54
N GLY A 81 -2.69 13.70 -10.94
CA GLY A 81 -1.27 13.71 -11.30
C GLY A 81 -0.27 13.90 -10.15
N CYS A 82 -0.74 14.31 -8.97
CA CYS A 82 0.09 14.65 -7.82
C CYS A 82 0.33 13.49 -6.84
N SER A 83 -0.60 12.56 -6.70
CA SER A 83 -0.56 11.50 -5.68
C SER A 83 -0.29 10.13 -6.30
N PRO A 84 0.42 9.22 -5.60
CA PRO A 84 0.53 7.83 -6.02
C PRO A 84 -0.82 7.11 -5.85
N VAL A 85 -1.08 6.12 -6.72
CA VAL A 85 -2.33 5.35 -6.68
C VAL A 85 -2.35 4.42 -5.45
N GLY A 86 -3.46 4.44 -4.72
CA GLY A 86 -3.75 3.44 -3.69
C GLY A 86 -4.06 2.09 -4.33
N ILE A 87 -3.14 1.12 -4.22
CA ILE A 87 -3.30 -0.22 -4.81
C ILE A 87 -4.34 -1.05 -4.05
N ILE A 88 -4.42 -0.83 -2.74
CA ILE A 88 -5.30 -1.60 -1.86
C ILE A 88 -6.66 -0.92 -1.82
N ASN A 89 -7.63 -1.54 -2.50
CA ASN A 89 -9.01 -1.10 -2.49
C ASN A 89 -9.81 -1.77 -1.36
N LEU A 90 -10.91 -1.16 -0.96
CA LEU A 90 -11.83 -1.68 0.05
C LEU A 90 -12.46 -3.01 -0.37
N GLU A 91 -12.78 -3.18 -1.65
CA GLU A 91 -13.29 -4.44 -2.18
C GLU A 91 -12.29 -5.59 -2.02
N PHE A 92 -10.99 -5.30 -2.19
CA PHE A 92 -9.93 -6.28 -2.00
C PHE A 92 -9.86 -6.75 -0.53
N LEU A 93 -9.99 -5.83 0.44
CA LEU A 93 -10.11 -6.19 1.86
C LEU A 93 -11.32 -7.08 2.13
N LYS A 94 -12.49 -6.71 1.61
CA LYS A 94 -13.73 -7.47 1.78
C LYS A 94 -13.60 -8.90 1.22
N ASN A 95 -12.87 -9.08 0.13
CA ASN A 95 -12.64 -10.40 -0.46
C ASN A 95 -11.76 -11.28 0.45
N ILE A 96 -10.64 -10.74 0.96
CA ILE A 96 -9.78 -11.47 1.92
C ILE A 96 -10.56 -11.85 3.19
N TYR A 97 -11.41 -10.95 3.68
CA TYR A 97 -12.25 -11.22 4.84
C TYR A 97 -13.23 -12.39 4.59
N LYS A 98 -13.88 -12.40 3.42
CA LYS A 98 -14.78 -13.50 3.02
C LYS A 98 -14.05 -14.83 2.90
N GLU A 99 -12.82 -14.83 2.38
CA GLU A 99 -11.98 -16.03 2.31
C GLU A 99 -11.66 -16.57 3.71
N GLY A 100 -11.26 -15.70 4.64
CA GLY A 100 -11.04 -16.09 6.04
C GLY A 100 -12.29 -16.67 6.71
N PHE A 101 -13.47 -16.09 6.45
CA PHE A 101 -14.75 -16.59 6.96
C PHE A 101 -15.13 -17.96 6.37
N ALA A 102 -14.88 -18.16 5.08
CA ALA A 102 -15.12 -19.44 4.41
C ALA A 102 -14.23 -20.55 4.99
N GLU A 103 -12.95 -20.29 5.22
CA GLU A 103 -12.03 -21.26 5.86
C GLU A 103 -12.42 -21.56 7.31
N THR A 104 -12.97 -20.58 8.03
CA THR A 104 -13.52 -20.79 9.37
C THR A 104 -14.70 -21.75 9.34
N THR A 105 -15.59 -21.62 8.34
CA THR A 105 -16.76 -22.50 8.18
C THR A 105 -16.36 -23.92 7.78
N LYS A 106 -15.25 -24.08 7.05
CA LYS A 106 -14.66 -25.39 6.71
C LYS A 106 -13.95 -26.06 7.89
N GLY A 107 -13.72 -25.35 9.00
CA GLY A 107 -12.98 -25.86 10.18
C GLY A 107 -11.46 -25.65 10.12
N ASN A 108 -10.94 -24.94 9.12
CA ASN A 108 -9.51 -24.67 8.96
C ASN A 108 -9.09 -23.40 9.70
N PHE A 109 -9.11 -23.42 11.03
CA PHE A 109 -8.84 -22.23 11.84
C PHE A 109 -7.42 -21.67 11.69
N LYS A 110 -6.43 -22.52 11.38
CA LYS A 110 -5.04 -22.08 11.17
C LYS A 110 -4.93 -21.16 9.95
N ASP A 111 -5.54 -21.56 8.84
CA ASP A 111 -5.50 -20.79 7.60
C ASP A 111 -6.41 -19.57 7.68
N ALA A 112 -7.58 -19.69 8.33
CA ALA A 112 -8.46 -18.56 8.60
C ALA A 112 -7.74 -17.44 9.38
N LEU A 113 -7.00 -17.80 10.44
CA LEU A 113 -6.25 -16.85 11.26
C LEU A 113 -5.16 -16.15 10.45
N LEU A 114 -4.46 -16.87 9.56
CA LEU A 114 -3.48 -16.26 8.65
C LEU A 114 -4.13 -15.28 7.68
N SER A 115 -5.32 -15.60 7.16
CA SER A 115 -6.09 -14.71 6.27
C SER A 115 -6.56 -13.44 6.99
N PHE A 116 -7.07 -13.55 8.22
CA PHE A 116 -7.46 -12.37 9.01
C PHE A 116 -6.26 -11.50 9.38
N GLN A 117 -5.12 -12.10 9.77
CA GLN A 117 -3.88 -11.36 10.01
C GLN A 117 -3.41 -10.60 8.77
N LYS A 118 -3.47 -11.23 7.59
CA LYS A 118 -3.17 -10.55 6.32
C LYS A 118 -4.14 -9.40 6.10
N CYS A 119 -5.45 -9.61 6.30
CA CYS A 119 -6.47 -8.58 6.14
C CYS A 119 -6.17 -7.32 6.96
N ILE A 120 -5.84 -7.49 8.25
CA ILE A 120 -5.46 -6.39 9.14
C ILE A 120 -4.22 -5.66 8.62
N GLN A 121 -3.20 -6.40 8.17
CA GLN A 121 -1.98 -5.79 7.64
C GLN A 121 -2.21 -5.00 6.35
N TYR A 122 -3.08 -5.48 5.46
CA TYR A 122 -3.51 -4.73 4.27
C TYR A 122 -4.33 -3.50 4.64
N ALA A 123 -5.19 -3.59 5.66
CA ALA A 123 -6.02 -2.48 6.11
C ALA A 123 -5.19 -1.29 6.62
N VAL A 124 -4.10 -1.55 7.34
CA VAL A 124 -3.17 -0.51 7.81
C VAL A 124 -2.51 0.28 6.67
N LEU A 125 -2.41 -0.32 5.47
CA LEU A 125 -1.79 0.29 4.29
C LEU A 125 -2.81 0.69 3.22
N SER A 126 -4.10 0.61 3.53
CA SER A 126 -5.17 1.05 2.64
C SER A 126 -5.27 2.59 2.62
N VAL A 127 -5.69 3.13 1.48
CA VAL A 127 -5.95 4.57 1.32
C VAL A 127 -7.45 4.73 1.12
N ALA A 128 -8.13 5.35 2.07
CA ALA A 128 -9.54 5.70 1.95
C ALA A 128 -9.69 7.06 1.27
N SER A 129 -10.60 7.15 0.31
CA SER A 129 -10.94 8.41 -0.38
C SER A 129 -12.13 9.11 0.28
N THR A 130 -13.03 8.33 0.91
CA THR A 130 -14.23 8.85 1.57
C THR A 130 -14.29 8.51 3.06
N SER A 131 -15.00 9.31 3.85
CA SER A 131 -15.21 9.04 5.28
C SER A 131 -16.03 7.76 5.52
N GLU A 132 -16.88 7.39 4.56
CA GLU A 132 -17.66 6.16 4.61
C GLU A 132 -16.75 4.93 4.48
N GLU A 133 -15.82 4.94 3.51
CA GLU A 133 -14.80 3.90 3.36
C GLU A 133 -13.95 3.76 4.62
N GLU A 134 -13.52 4.86 5.24
CA GLU A 134 -12.75 4.84 6.48
C GLU A 134 -13.53 4.14 7.61
N ARG A 135 -14.83 4.43 7.74
CA ARG A 135 -15.70 3.79 8.74
C ARG A 135 -15.85 2.30 8.47
N GLU A 136 -16.00 1.90 7.22
CA GLU A 136 -16.08 0.48 6.85
C GLU A 136 -14.79 -0.27 7.13
N ILE A 137 -13.63 0.31 6.80
CA ILE A 137 -12.32 -0.29 7.09
C ILE A 137 -12.14 -0.47 8.61
N LYS A 138 -12.50 0.54 9.41
CA LYS A 138 -12.46 0.44 10.88
C LYS A 138 -13.38 -0.65 11.42
N LYS A 139 -14.59 -0.78 10.87
CA LYS A 139 -15.50 -1.88 11.23
C LYS A 139 -14.88 -3.24 10.89
N LEU A 140 -14.27 -3.36 9.71
CA LEU A 140 -13.65 -4.60 9.25
C LEU A 140 -12.47 -5.01 10.16
N ILE A 141 -11.64 -4.04 10.58
CA ILE A 141 -10.57 -4.27 11.55
C ILE A 141 -11.13 -4.75 12.89
N SER A 142 -12.27 -4.21 13.34
CA SER A 142 -12.90 -4.65 14.59
C SER A 142 -13.58 -6.02 14.50
N SER A 143 -13.93 -6.48 13.30
CA SER A 143 -14.56 -7.78 13.06
C SER A 143 -13.56 -8.91 12.80
N CYS A 144 -12.34 -8.58 12.38
CA CYS A 144 -11.21 -9.53 12.27
C CYS A 144 -10.61 -9.84 13.64
#